data_AF-A0A498PR83-F1
#
_entry.id   AF-A0A498PR83-F1
#
_cell.length_a   1.000
_cell.length_b   1.000
_cell.length_c   1.000
_cell.angle_alpha   90.00
_cell.angle_beta   90.00
_cell.angle_gamma   90.00
#
_symmetry.space_group_name_H-M   'P 1'
#
loop_
_entity.id
_entity.type
_entity.pdbx_description
1 polymer ?
#
loop_
_entity_poly.entity_id
_entity_poly.type
_entity_poly.pdbx_seq_one_letter_code
_entity_poly.pdbx_strand_id
1 'polypeptide(L)'
;MSYVFTAPELLASAAAEVDGIAAAVAAANAAAAGPTANLLATAGDEVSAATAALFNAYAQEYQAVVRQAAAFHHEFTRALAAAAGAYAQAEAANAALLNGALSNARTAVTAPIQSLLTSAGVGTGGPSALTAVPAAASQVALIMGGTANPDPDPDPKYLNRINVKYIQHLFPGAIPQALFTPEQFWPVTPQLGNMTFNQSVAQGVTALNNAINAQIALGNKVVAFGYSQSATIVNNEINALIGAGSPHASDISFVIIGNPNTPDGGLLSRFPGFYIPFLDVPFNGATPPNSPYATTIYTAQYDGIANAPRYPLNILSDINAFMGYFYVHNTYPTLSASEIANAVPLPTSPGYAGNTQYYMLLTQDLPLVQPIRDIPYAGPPIADLFQPQLRVLVDLGYGDYGPNYANVATPAGLFSIPNPFAVGYYLALGSLQAPYAAAVEIGVEAGFWGPEWFPQAYPWIPSINPGLNFYIGQPEVTLLSLASGGLGSLLQLIPPPVFP
;
A
#
# COMPACT_ATOMS: atom_id res chain seq x y z
N MET A 1 31.57 -4.15 -19.87
CA MET A 1 32.27 -3.15 -19.06
C MET A 1 31.35 -1.95 -18.94
N SER A 2 30.42 -1.98 -17.99
CA SER A 2 29.60 -0.81 -17.65
C SER A 2 30.48 0.15 -16.84
N TYR A 3 30.44 1.43 -17.20
CA TYR A 3 31.05 2.49 -16.40
C TYR A 3 30.15 2.72 -15.19
N VAL A 4 30.71 2.60 -13.98
CA VAL A 4 30.07 3.13 -12.78
C VAL A 4 30.28 4.65 -12.84
N PHE A 5 29.19 5.40 -12.93
CA PHE A 5 29.20 6.85 -12.78
C PHE A 5 28.72 7.14 -11.36
N THR A 6 29.63 7.48 -10.46
CA THR A 6 29.21 8.13 -9.21
C THR A 6 29.15 9.63 -9.46
N ALA A 7 28.13 10.31 -8.95
CA ALA A 7 27.99 11.75 -9.00
C ALA A 7 28.09 12.31 -7.57
N PRO A 8 29.32 12.49 -7.03
CA PRO A 8 29.52 12.96 -5.66
C PRO A 8 28.82 14.30 -5.38
N GLU A 9 28.69 15.18 -6.38
CA GLU A 9 27.94 16.43 -6.24
C GLU A 9 26.44 16.19 -6.02
N LEU A 10 25.85 15.15 -6.62
CA LEU A 10 24.44 14.78 -6.40
C LEU A 10 24.23 14.16 -5.01
N LEU A 11 25.19 13.38 -4.50
CA LEU A 11 25.13 12.84 -3.13
C LEU A 11 25.26 13.96 -2.07
N ALA A 12 26.11 14.96 -2.33
CA ALA A 12 26.21 16.15 -1.49
C ALA A 12 24.94 17.02 -1.56
N SER A 13 24.32 17.15 -2.74
CA SER A 13 23.03 17.83 -2.91
C SER A 13 21.90 17.10 -2.18
N ALA A 14 21.84 15.76 -2.30
CA ALA A 14 20.87 14.93 -1.60
C ALA A 14 21.03 15.04 -0.09
N ALA A 15 22.27 15.04 0.43
CA ALA A 15 22.51 15.26 1.87
C ALA A 15 21.98 16.64 2.35
N ALA A 16 22.17 17.70 1.55
CA ALA A 16 21.66 19.04 1.85
C ALA A 16 20.13 19.14 1.78
N GLU A 17 19.50 18.49 0.80
CA GLU A 17 18.04 18.42 0.67
C GLU A 17 17.40 17.63 1.81
N VAL A 18 18.02 16.52 2.21
CA VAL A 18 17.61 15.67 3.34
C VAL A 18 17.76 16.41 4.68
N ASP A 19 18.81 17.23 4.86
CA ASP A 19 18.93 18.16 6.00
C ASP A 19 17.83 19.23 5.98
N GLY A 20 17.46 19.74 4.80
CA GLY A 20 16.36 20.69 4.62
C GLY A 20 14.99 20.12 5.02
N ILE A 21 14.70 18.88 4.63
CA ILE A 21 13.49 18.15 5.04
C ILE A 21 13.48 17.94 6.55
N ALA A 22 14.61 17.53 7.14
CA ALA A 22 14.70 17.33 8.58
C ALA A 22 14.53 18.63 9.37
N ALA A 23 15.04 19.76 8.87
CA ALA A 23 14.81 21.07 9.47
C ALA A 23 13.31 21.46 9.43
N ALA A 24 12.62 21.19 8.33
CA ALA A 24 11.18 21.44 8.20
C ALA A 24 10.35 20.55 9.14
N VAL A 25 10.69 19.26 9.25
CA VAL A 25 10.05 18.31 10.16
C VAL A 25 10.33 18.68 11.63
N ALA A 26 11.55 19.08 11.96
CA ALA A 26 11.90 19.55 13.30
C ALA A 26 11.13 20.81 13.69
N ALA A 27 10.97 21.76 12.75
CA ALA A 27 10.18 22.97 12.95
C ALA A 27 8.69 22.66 13.16
N ALA A 28 8.12 21.75 12.36
CA ALA A 28 6.75 21.29 12.51
C ALA A 28 6.52 20.58 13.86
N ASN A 29 7.44 19.70 14.26
CA ASN A 29 7.39 18.99 15.54
C ASN A 29 7.53 19.94 16.74
N ALA A 30 8.39 20.95 16.64
CA ALA A 30 8.54 21.98 17.66
C ALA A 30 7.27 22.83 17.79
N ALA A 31 6.62 23.17 16.68
CA ALA A 31 5.35 23.89 16.67
C ALA A 31 4.20 23.05 17.27
N ALA A 32 4.21 21.74 17.02
CA ALA A 32 3.20 20.82 17.54
C ALA A 32 3.41 20.44 19.02
N ALA A 33 4.63 20.56 19.56
CA ALA A 33 4.97 20.12 20.91
C ALA A 33 4.14 20.81 22.02
N GLY A 34 4.00 22.14 21.93
CA GLY A 34 3.26 22.92 22.93
C GLY A 34 1.77 22.53 23.01
N PRO A 35 1.03 22.55 21.90
CA PRO A 35 -0.40 22.20 21.85
C PRO A 35 -0.72 20.74 22.21
N THR A 36 0.22 19.82 21.99
CA THR A 36 -0.01 18.37 22.20
C THR A 36 0.47 17.86 23.55
N ALA A 37 1.46 18.49 24.18
CA ALA A 37 2.03 18.07 25.46
C ALA A 37 1.49 18.80 26.69
N ASN A 38 0.59 19.77 26.50
CA ASN A 38 -0.03 20.56 27.57
C ASN A 38 -1.56 20.55 27.49
N LEU A 39 -2.14 19.40 27.17
CA LEU A 39 -3.59 19.20 27.20
C LEU A 39 -4.10 19.40 28.63
N LEU A 40 -5.04 20.32 28.78
CA LEU A 40 -5.80 20.50 30.02
C LEU A 40 -6.94 19.47 30.05
N ALA A 41 -7.32 19.04 31.26
CA ALA A 41 -8.50 18.22 31.44
C ALA A 41 -9.73 18.96 30.89
N THR A 42 -10.50 18.29 30.03
CA THR A 42 -11.69 18.86 29.39
C THR A 42 -12.85 19.06 30.37
N ALA A 43 -12.78 18.43 31.54
CA ALA A 43 -13.71 18.55 32.65
C ALA A 43 -12.97 18.35 33.99
N GLY A 44 -13.63 18.69 35.11
CA GLY A 44 -13.04 18.65 36.46
C GLY A 44 -13.05 17.28 37.13
N ASP A 45 -13.41 16.22 36.42
CA ASP A 45 -13.45 14.86 36.96
C ASP A 45 -12.14 14.10 36.76
N GLU A 46 -12.01 13.00 37.52
CA GLU A 46 -10.81 12.16 37.56
C GLU A 46 -10.52 11.46 36.22
N VAL A 47 -11.56 11.17 35.42
CA VAL A 47 -11.40 10.50 34.11
C VAL A 47 -10.84 11.48 33.09
N SER A 48 -11.34 12.71 33.03
CA SER A 48 -10.77 13.77 32.19
C SER A 48 -9.36 14.16 32.60
N ALA A 49 -9.07 14.18 33.91
CA ALA A 49 -7.72 14.42 34.42
C ALA A 49 -6.75 13.29 34.03
N ALA A 50 -7.16 12.02 34.18
CA ALA A 50 -6.36 10.86 33.78
C ALA A 50 -6.15 10.81 32.25
N THR A 51 -7.17 11.16 31.47
CA THR A 51 -7.09 11.22 30.00
C THR A 51 -6.12 12.31 29.54
N ALA A 52 -6.18 13.51 30.11
CA ALA A 52 -5.21 14.56 29.81
C ALA A 52 -3.78 14.17 30.22
N ALA A 53 -3.61 13.55 31.40
CA ALA A 53 -2.31 13.04 31.85
C ALA A 53 -1.73 11.99 30.90
N LEU A 54 -2.58 11.09 30.39
CA LEU A 54 -2.20 10.06 29.42
C LEU A 54 -1.72 10.68 28.10
N PHE A 55 -2.48 11.60 27.51
CA PHE A 55 -2.07 12.26 26.26
C PHE A 55 -0.80 13.10 26.44
N ASN A 56 -0.64 13.78 27.57
CA ASN A 56 0.57 14.54 27.88
C ASN A 56 1.79 13.61 28.03
N ALA A 57 1.66 12.47 28.71
CA ALA A 57 2.74 11.49 28.82
C ALA A 57 3.13 10.92 27.45
N TYR A 58 2.14 10.55 26.65
CA TYR A 58 2.35 10.07 25.29
C TYR A 58 3.02 11.12 24.38
N ALA A 59 2.60 12.39 24.47
CA ALA A 59 3.25 13.48 23.76
C ALA A 59 4.71 13.68 24.20
N GLN A 60 5.02 13.50 25.49
CA GLN A 60 6.41 13.56 25.98
C GLN A 60 7.27 12.40 25.47
N GLU A 61 6.72 11.18 25.42
CA GLU A 61 7.38 10.03 24.81
C GLU A 61 7.60 10.23 23.31
N TYR A 62 6.60 10.75 22.59
CA TYR A 62 6.73 11.15 21.20
C TYR A 62 7.88 12.15 21.00
N GLN A 63 7.96 13.19 21.82
CA GLN A 63 9.06 14.15 21.77
C GLN A 63 10.42 13.51 22.11
N ALA A 64 10.46 12.44 22.92
CA ALA A 64 11.68 11.67 23.15
C ALA A 64 12.08 10.85 21.92
N VAL A 65 11.14 10.19 21.25
CA VAL A 65 11.37 9.42 20.02
C VAL A 65 11.78 10.33 18.87
N VAL A 66 11.13 11.48 18.68
CA VAL A 66 11.50 12.47 17.67
C VAL A 66 12.92 13.00 17.90
N ARG A 67 13.35 13.19 19.15
CA ARG A 67 14.75 13.56 19.46
C ARG A 67 15.74 12.45 19.10
N GLN A 68 15.40 11.19 19.33
CA GLN A 68 16.24 10.06 18.92
C GLN A 68 16.30 9.91 17.40
N ALA A 69 15.16 10.08 16.71
CA ALA A 69 15.09 10.08 15.25
C ALA A 69 15.90 11.24 14.65
N ALA A 70 15.87 12.43 15.25
CA ALA A 70 16.70 13.56 14.84
C ALA A 70 18.21 13.29 15.06
N ALA A 71 18.58 12.65 16.17
CA ALA A 71 19.96 12.26 16.43
C ALA A 71 20.47 11.20 15.43
N PHE A 72 19.64 10.20 15.15
CA PHE A 72 19.89 9.20 14.12
C PHE A 72 20.03 9.84 12.74
N HIS A 73 19.12 10.75 12.37
CA HIS A 73 19.17 11.49 11.11
C HIS A 73 20.46 12.29 10.96
N HIS A 74 20.88 13.00 12.02
CA HIS A 74 22.13 13.74 12.01
C HIS A 74 23.36 12.83 11.82
N GLU A 75 23.37 11.66 12.45
CA GLU A 75 24.42 10.66 12.24
C GLU A 75 24.38 10.08 10.81
N PHE A 76 23.18 9.88 10.27
CA PHE A 76 22.96 9.42 8.91
C PHE A 76 23.44 10.42 7.86
N THR A 77 23.08 11.70 7.96
CA THR A 77 23.53 12.73 7.01
C THR A 77 25.03 12.99 7.11
N ARG A 78 25.60 12.90 8.32
CA ARG A 78 27.06 12.92 8.52
C ARG A 78 27.75 11.73 7.84
N ALA A 79 27.20 10.53 7.96
CA ALA A 79 27.74 9.33 7.31
C ALA A 79 27.62 9.41 5.78
N LEU A 80 26.50 9.93 5.26
CA LEU A 80 26.27 10.14 3.84
C LEU A 80 27.25 11.16 3.24
N ALA A 81 27.50 12.27 3.94
CA ALA A 81 28.51 13.27 3.55
C ALA A 81 29.93 12.69 3.56
N ALA A 82 30.25 11.86 4.56
CA ALA A 82 31.54 11.16 4.62
C ALA A 82 31.71 10.15 3.48
N ALA A 83 30.65 9.41 3.12
CA ALA A 83 30.64 8.48 1.99
C ALA A 83 30.85 9.22 0.66
N ALA A 84 30.17 10.35 0.42
CA ALA A 84 30.38 11.18 -0.77
C ALA A 84 31.85 11.61 -0.92
N GLY A 85 32.50 11.99 0.19
CA GLY A 85 33.92 12.30 0.23
C GLY A 85 34.84 11.11 -0.08
N ALA A 86 34.46 9.90 0.32
CA ALA A 86 35.21 8.68 0.04
C ALA A 86 35.09 8.25 -1.45
N TYR A 87 33.89 8.35 -2.04
CA TYR A 87 33.68 8.08 -3.47
C TYR A 87 34.44 9.06 -4.37
N ALA A 88 34.44 10.35 -4.04
CA ALA A 88 35.23 11.35 -4.78
C ALA A 88 36.74 11.03 -4.80
N GLN A 89 37.29 10.51 -3.69
CA GLN A 89 38.68 10.09 -3.60
C GLN A 89 38.97 8.81 -4.43
N ALA A 90 38.03 7.87 -4.45
CA ALA A 90 38.14 6.64 -5.24
C ALA A 90 38.09 6.93 -6.76
N GLU A 91 37.22 7.85 -7.20
CA GLU A 91 37.15 8.28 -8.60
C GLU A 91 38.46 8.95 -9.07
N ALA A 92 39.05 9.81 -8.23
CA ALA A 92 40.34 10.43 -8.52
C ALA A 92 41.47 9.39 -8.69
N ALA A 93 41.47 8.33 -7.87
CA ALA A 93 42.43 7.23 -7.97
C ALA A 93 42.20 6.36 -9.22
N ASN A 94 40.94 6.09 -9.57
CA ASN A 94 40.57 5.26 -10.72
C ASN A 94 40.81 5.97 -12.06
N ALA A 95 40.54 7.28 -12.15
CA ALA A 95 40.84 8.10 -13.33
C ALA A 95 42.34 8.10 -13.67
N ALA A 96 43.22 8.07 -12.64
CA ALA A 96 44.66 7.96 -12.83
C ALA A 96 45.10 6.59 -13.41
N LEU A 97 44.40 5.50 -13.06
CA LEU A 97 44.65 4.15 -13.58
C LEU A 97 44.10 3.96 -15.02
N LEU A 98 42.93 4.54 -15.32
CA LEU A 98 42.24 4.43 -16.62
C LEU A 98 42.99 5.12 -17.77
N ASN A 99 43.65 6.25 -17.52
CA ASN A 99 44.49 6.92 -18.52
C ASN A 99 45.70 6.06 -18.95
N GLY A 100 46.17 5.14 -18.10
CA GLY A 100 47.25 4.20 -18.44
C GLY A 100 46.78 3.00 -19.28
N ALA A 101 45.55 2.53 -19.05
CA ALA A 101 45.01 1.33 -19.70
C ALA A 101 44.42 1.59 -21.11
N LEU A 102 43.85 2.77 -21.34
CA LEU A 102 43.18 3.14 -22.60
C LEU A 102 44.16 3.23 -23.80
N SER A 103 45.43 3.51 -23.53
CA SER A 103 46.55 3.52 -24.48
C SER A 103 46.81 2.13 -25.10
N ASN A 104 46.58 1.06 -24.34
CA ASN A 104 46.91 -0.32 -24.72
C ASN A 104 45.76 -1.02 -25.45
N ALA A 105 44.51 -0.64 -25.15
CA ALA A 105 43.30 -1.25 -25.74
C ALA A 105 42.99 -0.75 -27.16
N ARG A 106 43.39 0.48 -27.53
CA ARG A 106 43.17 1.02 -28.89
C ARG A 106 43.90 0.26 -30.01
N THR A 107 44.98 -0.47 -29.70
CA THR A 107 45.73 -1.25 -30.68
C THR A 107 45.11 -2.64 -30.95
N ALA A 108 44.27 -3.15 -30.05
CA ALA A 108 43.73 -4.52 -30.12
C ALA A 108 42.36 -4.64 -30.82
N VAL A 109 41.59 -3.55 -30.92
CA VAL A 109 40.16 -3.59 -31.33
C VAL A 109 39.94 -3.36 -32.83
N THR A 110 40.89 -2.77 -33.56
CA THR A 110 40.68 -2.38 -34.97
C THR A 110 40.81 -3.54 -35.97
N ALA A 111 41.29 -4.72 -35.56
CA ALA A 111 41.57 -5.86 -36.45
C ALA A 111 40.36 -6.77 -36.79
N PRO A 112 39.40 -7.07 -35.88
CA PRO A 112 38.38 -8.09 -36.15
C PRO A 112 37.12 -7.60 -36.90
N ILE A 113 36.89 -6.27 -36.98
CA ILE A 113 35.62 -5.69 -37.46
C ILE A 113 35.50 -5.75 -39.01
N GLN A 114 36.60 -5.89 -39.74
CA GLN A 114 36.59 -6.00 -41.21
C GLN A 114 36.01 -7.34 -41.73
N SER A 115 35.84 -8.36 -40.86
CA SER A 115 35.48 -9.73 -41.27
C SER A 115 33.98 -10.04 -41.20
N LEU A 116 33.14 -9.19 -40.60
CA LEU A 116 31.75 -9.56 -40.26
C LEU A 116 30.66 -8.95 -41.17
N LEU A 117 31.01 -8.27 -42.26
CA LEU A 117 30.06 -7.54 -43.12
C LEU A 117 29.67 -8.27 -44.43
N THR A 118 29.79 -9.60 -44.54
CA THR A 118 29.57 -10.34 -45.81
C THR A 118 28.53 -11.48 -45.83
N SER A 119 27.52 -11.53 -44.95
CA SER A 119 26.35 -12.44 -45.13
C SER A 119 25.09 -11.92 -44.40
N ALA A 120 24.07 -11.37 -45.09
CA ALA A 120 22.84 -11.99 -45.65
C ALA A 120 21.89 -12.59 -44.56
N GLY A 121 20.56 -12.41 -44.51
CA GLY A 121 19.52 -11.87 -45.41
C GLY A 121 18.12 -11.96 -44.71
N VAL A 122 17.08 -11.48 -45.40
CA VAL A 122 15.72 -11.08 -44.93
C VAL A 122 14.69 -12.24 -44.83
N GLY A 123 13.62 -12.08 -44.00
CA GLY A 123 12.35 -12.80 -44.16
C GLY A 123 11.17 -12.25 -43.31
N THR A 124 10.01 -12.02 -43.93
CA THR A 124 8.75 -11.47 -43.37
C THR A 124 7.62 -12.52 -43.33
N GLY A 125 6.64 -12.39 -42.42
CA GLY A 125 5.42 -13.22 -42.38
C GLY A 125 4.25 -12.57 -41.62
N GLY A 126 3.03 -12.62 -42.18
CA GLY A 126 1.83 -11.88 -41.75
C GLY A 126 0.85 -12.60 -40.81
N PRO A 127 -0.28 -11.97 -40.43
CA PRO A 127 -1.18 -12.45 -39.37
C PRO A 127 -2.34 -13.32 -39.88
N SER A 128 -2.83 -14.24 -39.02
CA SER A 128 -4.03 -15.07 -39.23
C SER A 128 -5.14 -14.69 -38.25
N ALA A 129 -6.38 -14.63 -38.74
CA ALA A 129 -7.59 -14.34 -37.97
C ALA A 129 -8.29 -15.64 -37.51
N LEU A 130 -8.97 -15.60 -36.36
CA LEU A 130 -9.79 -16.70 -35.82
C LEU A 130 -11.26 -16.30 -35.75
N THR A 131 -12.14 -17.25 -36.08
CA THR A 131 -13.61 -17.13 -36.14
C THR A 131 -14.27 -17.55 -34.83
N ALA A 132 -15.41 -16.93 -34.51
CA ALA A 132 -16.19 -17.15 -33.28
C ALA A 132 -17.33 -18.19 -33.46
N VAL A 133 -17.66 -18.88 -32.36
CA VAL A 133 -18.77 -19.84 -32.22
C VAL A 133 -19.80 -19.24 -31.22
N PRO A 134 -21.12 -19.49 -31.33
CA PRO A 134 -22.09 -18.89 -30.40
C PRO A 134 -22.02 -19.58 -29.02
N ALA A 135 -22.02 -18.78 -27.96
CA ALA A 135 -21.82 -19.23 -26.59
C ALA A 135 -23.15 -19.52 -25.85
N ALA A 136 -23.08 -20.44 -24.89
CA ALA A 136 -23.98 -20.54 -23.75
C ALA A 136 -23.96 -19.24 -22.92
N ALA A 137 -24.82 -19.13 -21.89
CA ALA A 137 -24.88 -17.96 -20.99
C ALA A 137 -23.47 -17.44 -20.67
N SER A 138 -23.18 -16.21 -21.10
CA SER A 138 -21.84 -15.65 -21.00
C SER A 138 -21.62 -15.06 -19.61
N GLN A 139 -20.41 -15.18 -19.09
CA GLN A 139 -20.03 -14.45 -17.88
C GLN A 139 -19.42 -13.12 -18.31
N VAL A 140 -19.88 -12.02 -17.74
CA VAL A 140 -19.41 -10.67 -18.03
C VAL A 140 -18.75 -10.09 -16.79
N ALA A 141 -17.54 -9.56 -16.94
CA ALA A 141 -16.82 -8.88 -15.88
C ALA A 141 -16.93 -7.36 -16.05
N LEU A 142 -17.76 -6.73 -15.21
CA LEU A 142 -17.90 -5.27 -15.13
C LEU A 142 -16.71 -4.72 -14.32
N ILE A 143 -15.78 -4.06 -14.99
CA ILE A 143 -14.52 -3.56 -14.40
C ILE A 143 -14.63 -2.04 -14.25
N MET A 144 -14.56 -1.55 -13.01
CA MET A 144 -14.50 -0.13 -12.68
C MET A 144 -13.07 0.29 -12.35
N GLY A 145 -12.74 1.57 -12.56
CA GLY A 145 -11.48 2.17 -12.13
C GLY A 145 -11.50 2.59 -10.66
N GLY A 146 -10.39 3.10 -10.14
CA GLY A 146 -10.37 3.81 -8.86
C GLY A 146 -10.43 5.32 -9.06
N THR A 147 -10.26 6.09 -7.97
CA THR A 147 -10.20 7.56 -8.00
C THR A 147 -9.33 8.07 -9.16
N ALA A 148 -9.82 9.07 -9.88
CA ALA A 148 -9.20 9.64 -11.08
C ALA A 148 -9.24 8.76 -12.36
N ASN A 149 -9.87 7.59 -12.34
CA ASN A 149 -10.02 6.68 -13.48
C ASN A 149 -11.50 6.35 -13.76
N PRO A 150 -12.30 7.33 -14.27
CA PRO A 150 -13.75 7.18 -14.42
C PRO A 150 -14.15 6.28 -15.59
N ASP A 151 -13.29 6.19 -16.59
CA ASP A 151 -13.47 5.35 -17.77
C ASP A 151 -12.23 4.47 -17.95
N PRO A 152 -12.32 3.16 -17.64
CA PRO A 152 -11.24 2.20 -17.88
C PRO A 152 -10.95 1.92 -19.37
N ASP A 153 -11.83 2.35 -20.29
CA ASP A 153 -11.76 2.05 -21.73
C ASP A 153 -10.62 2.77 -22.48
N PRO A 154 -10.34 4.08 -22.29
CA PRO A 154 -9.20 4.76 -22.92
C PRO A 154 -7.82 4.32 -22.41
N ASP A 155 -7.72 3.50 -21.36
CA ASP A 155 -6.49 2.76 -21.01
C ASP A 155 -6.67 1.25 -21.22
N PRO A 156 -6.53 0.73 -22.47
CA PRO A 156 -6.58 -0.71 -22.75
C PRO A 156 -5.60 -1.52 -21.89
N LYS A 157 -4.53 -0.89 -21.38
CA LYS A 157 -3.60 -1.58 -20.49
C LYS A 157 -4.21 -1.80 -19.12
N TYR A 158 -5.01 -0.86 -18.57
CA TYR A 158 -5.68 -1.06 -17.29
C TYR A 158 -6.68 -2.22 -17.37
N LEU A 159 -7.65 -2.15 -18.31
CA LEU A 159 -8.68 -3.17 -18.45
C LEU A 159 -8.06 -4.57 -18.68
N ASN A 160 -7.06 -4.66 -19.55
CA ASN A 160 -6.36 -5.92 -19.81
C ASN A 160 -5.56 -6.41 -18.59
N ARG A 161 -4.87 -5.51 -17.87
CA ARG A 161 -4.12 -5.87 -16.64
C ARG A 161 -5.06 -6.44 -15.59
N ILE A 162 -6.20 -5.78 -15.33
CA ILE A 162 -7.19 -6.26 -14.37
C ILE A 162 -7.79 -7.59 -14.83
N ASN A 163 -8.22 -7.68 -16.09
CA ASN A 163 -8.83 -8.88 -16.63
C ASN A 163 -7.91 -10.09 -16.50
N VAL A 164 -6.68 -9.99 -17.00
CA VAL A 164 -5.72 -11.11 -17.00
C VAL A 164 -5.34 -11.53 -15.58
N LYS A 165 -5.14 -10.57 -14.67
CA LYS A 165 -4.54 -10.83 -13.36
C LYS A 165 -5.54 -11.20 -12.27
N TYR A 166 -6.71 -10.58 -12.25
CA TYR A 166 -7.69 -10.74 -11.18
C TYR A 166 -8.98 -11.43 -11.62
N ILE A 167 -9.36 -11.30 -12.91
CA ILE A 167 -10.62 -11.89 -13.39
C ILE A 167 -10.41 -13.28 -13.96
N GLN A 168 -9.57 -13.45 -14.98
CA GLN A 168 -9.44 -14.73 -15.71
C GLN A 168 -8.95 -15.89 -14.83
N HIS A 169 -8.21 -15.59 -13.75
CA HIS A 169 -7.79 -16.60 -12.79
C HIS A 169 -8.96 -17.17 -11.98
N LEU A 170 -9.92 -16.31 -11.58
CA LEU A 170 -11.07 -16.69 -10.75
C LEU A 170 -12.29 -17.10 -11.60
N PHE A 171 -12.45 -16.47 -12.77
CA PHE A 171 -13.56 -16.61 -13.68
C PHE A 171 -13.06 -16.78 -15.13
N PRO A 172 -12.47 -17.93 -15.46
CA PRO A 172 -11.92 -18.18 -16.79
C PRO A 172 -12.99 -18.03 -17.88
N GLY A 173 -12.69 -17.23 -18.91
CA GLY A 173 -13.60 -17.00 -20.03
C GLY A 173 -14.64 -15.89 -19.79
N ALA A 174 -14.60 -15.21 -18.64
CA ALA A 174 -15.40 -14.01 -18.45
C ALA A 174 -15.03 -12.92 -19.46
N ILE A 175 -16.01 -12.25 -20.04
CA ILE A 175 -15.83 -11.20 -21.04
C ILE A 175 -15.64 -9.87 -20.29
N PRO A 176 -14.46 -9.21 -20.35
CA PRO A 176 -14.24 -7.96 -19.66
C PRO A 176 -15.03 -6.83 -20.34
N GLN A 177 -15.72 -6.03 -19.54
CA GLN A 177 -16.42 -4.84 -19.95
C GLN A 177 -16.04 -3.70 -18.99
N ALA A 178 -15.48 -2.63 -19.53
CA ALA A 178 -15.27 -1.40 -18.76
C ALA A 178 -16.64 -0.84 -18.33
N LEU A 179 -16.76 -0.46 -17.06
CA LEU A 179 -17.93 0.21 -16.52
C LEU A 179 -17.53 1.62 -16.09
N PHE A 180 -18.14 2.61 -16.75
CA PHE A 180 -17.98 4.00 -16.35
C PHE A 180 -18.58 4.23 -14.96
N THR A 181 -17.80 4.89 -14.11
CA THR A 181 -18.21 5.40 -12.79
C THR A 181 -17.57 6.77 -12.60
N PRO A 182 -18.13 7.68 -11.79
CA PRO A 182 -17.61 9.05 -11.76
C PRO A 182 -16.17 9.18 -11.26
N GLU A 183 -15.77 8.33 -10.31
CA GLU A 183 -14.42 8.26 -9.72
C GLU A 183 -13.81 9.62 -9.35
N GLN A 184 -14.67 10.57 -8.97
CA GLN A 184 -14.31 11.90 -8.53
C GLN A 184 -14.09 11.91 -7.02
N PHE A 185 -13.20 12.77 -6.58
CA PHE A 185 -12.99 13.06 -5.17
C PHE A 185 -12.54 14.51 -5.05
N TRP A 186 -13.48 15.45 -4.93
CA TRP A 186 -13.13 16.85 -4.70
C TRP A 186 -12.41 17.05 -3.35
N PRO A 187 -11.36 17.90 -3.28
CA PRO A 187 -10.70 18.67 -4.35
C PRO A 187 -9.51 17.93 -5.00
N VAL A 188 -9.37 16.62 -4.77
CA VAL A 188 -8.26 15.76 -5.25
C VAL A 188 -8.30 15.55 -6.77
N THR A 189 -9.49 15.49 -7.37
CA THR A 189 -9.66 15.24 -8.81
C THR A 189 -10.31 16.42 -9.57
N PRO A 190 -9.73 17.64 -9.53
CA PRO A 190 -10.35 18.82 -10.15
C PRO A 190 -10.49 18.69 -11.67
N GLN A 191 -9.73 17.79 -12.30
CA GLN A 191 -9.79 17.49 -13.72
C GLN A 191 -11.05 16.71 -14.15
N LEU A 192 -11.74 16.03 -13.23
CA LEU A 192 -12.93 15.22 -13.53
C LEU A 192 -14.25 15.94 -13.21
N GLY A 193 -14.21 16.87 -12.25
CA GLY A 193 -15.37 17.61 -11.80
C GLY A 193 -15.30 17.91 -10.31
N ASN A 194 -16.46 18.26 -9.73
CA ASN A 194 -16.57 18.74 -8.36
C ASN A 194 -17.37 17.82 -7.44
N MET A 195 -17.66 16.57 -7.85
CA MET A 195 -18.34 15.65 -6.95
C MET A 195 -17.47 15.34 -5.74
N THR A 196 -18.09 15.36 -4.57
CA THR A 196 -17.48 14.84 -3.35
C THR A 196 -17.34 13.32 -3.44
N PHE A 197 -16.59 12.71 -2.51
CA PHE A 197 -16.40 11.26 -2.50
C PHE A 197 -17.74 10.50 -2.45
N ASN A 198 -18.62 10.84 -1.51
CA ASN A 198 -19.89 10.14 -1.35
C ASN A 198 -20.86 10.38 -2.52
N GLN A 199 -20.86 11.58 -3.13
CA GLN A 199 -21.63 11.85 -4.35
C GLN A 199 -21.16 10.97 -5.51
N SER A 200 -19.84 10.90 -5.73
CA SER A 200 -19.23 10.05 -6.75
C SER A 200 -19.57 8.58 -6.53
N VAL A 201 -19.39 8.09 -5.30
CA VAL A 201 -19.71 6.70 -4.93
C VAL A 201 -21.21 6.41 -5.11
N ALA A 202 -22.12 7.28 -4.68
CA ALA A 202 -23.56 7.06 -4.81
C ALA A 202 -24.02 6.95 -6.27
N GLN A 203 -23.50 7.82 -7.15
CA GLN A 203 -23.75 7.72 -8.57
C GLN A 203 -23.09 6.46 -9.18
N GLY A 204 -21.91 6.09 -8.71
CA GLY A 204 -21.23 4.85 -9.08
C GLY A 204 -22.02 3.59 -8.73
N VAL A 205 -22.63 3.54 -7.53
CA VAL A 205 -23.53 2.45 -7.11
C VAL A 205 -24.73 2.35 -8.05
N THR A 206 -25.34 3.48 -8.41
CA THR A 206 -26.45 3.51 -9.37
C THR A 206 -26.03 2.97 -10.74
N ALA A 207 -24.84 3.35 -11.23
CA ALA A 207 -24.31 2.87 -12.50
C ALA A 207 -24.04 1.36 -12.46
N LEU A 208 -23.42 0.86 -11.39
CA LEU A 208 -23.13 -0.56 -11.19
C LEU A 208 -24.41 -1.39 -11.12
N ASN A 209 -25.39 -0.97 -10.31
CA ASN A 209 -26.67 -1.67 -10.19
C ASN A 209 -27.40 -1.78 -11.53
N ASN A 210 -27.44 -0.69 -12.30
CA ASN A 210 -28.04 -0.69 -13.64
C ASN A 210 -27.33 -1.65 -14.59
N ALA A 211 -25.99 -1.69 -14.56
CA ALA A 211 -25.19 -2.57 -15.40
C ALA A 211 -25.35 -4.05 -15.03
N ILE A 212 -25.39 -4.37 -13.72
CA ILE A 212 -25.68 -5.72 -13.22
C ILE A 212 -27.04 -6.18 -13.74
N ASN A 213 -28.08 -5.39 -13.51
CA ASN A 213 -29.44 -5.74 -13.91
C ASN A 213 -29.58 -5.89 -15.42
N ALA A 214 -28.91 -5.05 -16.21
CA ALA A 214 -28.89 -5.16 -17.66
C ALA A 214 -28.27 -6.49 -18.13
N GLN A 215 -27.13 -6.89 -17.56
CA GLN A 215 -26.47 -8.15 -17.92
C GLN A 215 -27.29 -9.37 -17.49
N ILE A 216 -27.88 -9.34 -16.31
CA ILE A 216 -28.75 -10.43 -15.83
C ILE A 216 -30.01 -10.55 -16.69
N ALA A 217 -30.60 -9.43 -17.13
CA ALA A 217 -31.73 -9.43 -18.05
C ALA A 217 -31.38 -10.03 -19.43
N LEU A 218 -30.11 -9.98 -19.84
CA LEU A 218 -29.58 -10.64 -21.03
C LEU A 218 -29.27 -12.14 -20.79
N GLY A 219 -29.48 -12.65 -19.58
CA GLY A 219 -29.17 -14.03 -19.20
C GLY A 219 -27.70 -14.29 -18.89
N ASN A 220 -26.89 -13.24 -18.72
CA ASN A 220 -25.49 -13.36 -18.36
C ASN A 220 -25.30 -13.45 -16.84
N LYS A 221 -24.21 -14.08 -16.44
CA LYS A 221 -23.69 -13.98 -15.05
C LYS A 221 -22.72 -12.82 -14.95
N VAL A 222 -22.68 -12.16 -13.80
CA VAL A 222 -21.90 -10.94 -13.61
C VAL A 222 -20.75 -11.17 -12.64
N VAL A 223 -19.57 -10.64 -12.96
CA VAL A 223 -18.50 -10.40 -12.01
C VAL A 223 -18.32 -8.90 -11.91
N ALA A 224 -18.56 -8.31 -10.74
CA ALA A 224 -18.31 -6.89 -10.52
C ALA A 224 -16.94 -6.71 -9.87
N PHE A 225 -16.09 -5.91 -10.49
CA PHE A 225 -14.75 -5.61 -10.02
C PHE A 225 -14.63 -4.17 -9.54
N GLY A 226 -14.08 -3.97 -8.34
CA GLY A 226 -13.83 -2.66 -7.76
C GLY A 226 -12.40 -2.50 -7.23
N TYR A 227 -11.87 -1.29 -7.35
CA TYR A 227 -10.54 -0.88 -6.89
C TYR A 227 -10.59 0.47 -6.19
N SER A 228 -10.03 0.58 -4.98
CA SER A 228 -9.93 1.85 -4.25
C SER A 228 -11.32 2.48 -4.01
N GLN A 229 -11.65 3.61 -4.64
CA GLN A 229 -12.98 4.22 -4.52
C GLN A 229 -14.10 3.31 -5.05
N SER A 230 -13.93 2.64 -6.20
CA SER A 230 -14.94 1.69 -6.69
C SER A 230 -15.03 0.40 -5.89
N ALA A 231 -14.04 0.08 -5.04
CA ALA A 231 -14.23 -0.94 -4.02
C ALA A 231 -15.30 -0.53 -2.98
N THR A 232 -15.40 0.77 -2.67
CA THR A 232 -16.48 1.32 -1.83
C THR A 232 -17.83 1.29 -2.56
N ILE A 233 -17.84 1.51 -3.89
CA ILE A 233 -19.03 1.29 -4.73
C ILE A 233 -19.50 -0.17 -4.61
N VAL A 234 -18.60 -1.13 -4.80
CA VAL A 234 -18.91 -2.56 -4.64
C VAL A 234 -19.41 -2.88 -3.24
N ASN A 235 -18.79 -2.34 -2.19
CA ASN A 235 -19.24 -2.49 -0.81
C ASN A 235 -20.70 -2.05 -0.63
N ASN A 236 -21.04 -0.86 -1.13
CA ASN A 236 -22.39 -0.30 -1.01
C ASN A 236 -23.40 -1.09 -1.84
N GLU A 237 -23.00 -1.56 -3.03
CA GLU A 237 -23.84 -2.42 -3.87
C GLU A 237 -24.12 -3.76 -3.20
N ILE A 238 -23.11 -4.43 -2.63
CA ILE A 238 -23.32 -5.69 -1.89
C ILE A 238 -24.35 -5.50 -0.78
N ASN A 239 -24.25 -4.41 0.00
CA ASN A 239 -25.22 -4.10 1.05
C ASN A 239 -26.63 -3.86 0.48
N ALA A 240 -26.75 -3.15 -0.64
CA ALA A 240 -28.03 -2.90 -1.30
C ALA A 240 -28.66 -4.20 -1.82
N LEU A 241 -27.88 -5.09 -2.45
CA LEU A 241 -28.34 -6.37 -2.98
C LEU A 241 -28.75 -7.34 -1.87
N ILE A 242 -28.02 -7.37 -0.74
CA ILE A 242 -28.43 -8.13 0.46
C ILE A 242 -29.78 -7.63 0.95
N GLY A 243 -29.97 -6.31 1.05
CA GLY A 243 -31.24 -5.71 1.45
C GLY A 243 -32.39 -6.01 0.48
N ALA A 244 -32.09 -6.08 -0.83
CA ALA A 244 -33.06 -6.40 -1.88
C ALA A 244 -33.38 -7.90 -1.98
N GLY A 245 -32.48 -8.78 -1.51
CA GLY A 245 -32.59 -10.23 -1.69
C GLY A 245 -32.51 -10.69 -3.15
N SER A 246 -32.05 -9.84 -4.06
CA SER A 246 -31.90 -10.11 -5.49
C SER A 246 -30.70 -9.34 -6.04
N PRO A 247 -30.02 -9.81 -7.10
CA PRO A 247 -30.26 -11.05 -7.84
C PRO A 247 -29.88 -12.31 -7.03
N HIS A 248 -30.12 -13.50 -7.58
CA HIS A 248 -29.74 -14.74 -6.90
C HIS A 248 -28.21 -14.83 -6.75
N ALA A 249 -27.75 -15.40 -5.64
CA ALA A 249 -26.32 -15.43 -5.30
C ALA A 249 -25.43 -16.12 -6.35
N SER A 250 -26.00 -17.01 -7.18
CA SER A 250 -25.28 -17.69 -8.26
C SER A 250 -25.05 -16.84 -9.51
N ASP A 251 -25.67 -15.67 -9.60
CA ASP A 251 -25.73 -14.85 -10.81
C ASP A 251 -24.73 -13.70 -10.75
N ILE A 252 -24.19 -13.40 -9.57
CA ILE A 252 -23.22 -12.34 -9.36
C ILE A 252 -22.08 -12.78 -8.42
N SER A 253 -20.88 -12.31 -8.71
CA SER A 253 -19.70 -12.43 -7.85
C SER A 253 -18.92 -11.12 -7.84
N PHE A 254 -18.08 -10.92 -6.83
CA PHE A 254 -17.33 -9.69 -6.63
C PHE A 254 -15.83 -9.96 -6.50
N VAL A 255 -15.03 -9.09 -7.10
CA VAL A 255 -13.57 -9.06 -6.93
C VAL A 255 -13.18 -7.65 -6.53
N ILE A 256 -12.48 -7.51 -5.41
CA ILE A 256 -12.19 -6.22 -4.82
C ILE A 256 -10.70 -6.13 -4.52
N ILE A 257 -10.06 -5.05 -4.93
CA ILE A 257 -8.64 -4.78 -4.65
C ILE A 257 -8.49 -3.42 -3.97
N GLY A 258 -7.53 -3.27 -3.06
CA GLY A 258 -7.32 -2.00 -2.36
C GLY A 258 -8.57 -1.49 -1.64
N ASN A 259 -9.33 -2.40 -1.02
CA ASN A 259 -10.66 -2.12 -0.48
C ASN A 259 -10.60 -1.26 0.80
N PRO A 260 -11.10 -0.01 0.78
CA PRO A 260 -11.18 0.83 1.98
C PRO A 260 -12.12 0.27 3.05
N ASN A 261 -13.00 -0.66 2.67
CA ASN A 261 -13.96 -1.33 3.54
C ASN A 261 -13.51 -2.76 3.94
N THR A 262 -12.23 -3.11 3.81
CA THR A 262 -11.73 -4.41 4.30
C THR A 262 -12.02 -4.57 5.79
N PRO A 263 -12.66 -5.67 6.26
CA PRO A 263 -13.10 -5.79 7.66
C PRO A 263 -11.98 -5.63 8.69
N ASP A 264 -10.81 -6.23 8.45
CA ASP A 264 -9.59 -5.93 9.21
C ASP A 264 -8.56 -5.27 8.29
N GLY A 265 -8.43 -3.95 8.38
CA GLY A 265 -7.46 -3.18 7.60
C GLY A 265 -8.05 -1.97 6.90
N GLY A 266 -9.31 -2.02 6.47
CA GLY A 266 -9.89 -0.95 5.67
C GLY A 266 -10.01 0.35 6.45
N LEU A 267 -9.52 1.46 5.90
CA LEU A 267 -9.59 2.77 6.54
C LEU A 267 -11.04 3.16 6.91
N LEU A 268 -12.01 2.91 6.01
CA LEU A 268 -13.43 3.20 6.21
C LEU A 268 -14.12 2.21 7.17
N SER A 269 -13.47 1.09 7.47
CA SER A 269 -13.91 0.13 8.49
C SER A 269 -13.23 0.34 9.85
N ARG A 270 -12.05 0.98 9.86
CA ARG A 270 -11.20 1.12 11.05
C ARG A 270 -11.77 2.12 12.07
N PHE A 271 -12.51 3.14 11.62
CA PHE A 271 -13.18 4.13 12.47
C PHE A 271 -14.68 4.16 12.16
N PRO A 272 -15.43 3.09 12.50
CA PRO A 272 -16.81 2.93 12.05
C PRO A 272 -17.69 4.09 12.52
N GLY A 273 -18.54 4.56 11.62
CA GLY A 273 -19.48 5.65 11.89
C GLY A 273 -18.87 7.05 11.85
N PHE A 274 -17.54 7.20 11.72
CA PHE A 274 -16.92 8.50 11.52
C PHE A 274 -17.34 9.13 10.18
N TYR A 275 -17.17 10.44 10.06
CA TYR A 275 -17.51 11.18 8.87
C TYR A 275 -16.59 12.39 8.72
N ILE A 276 -16.09 12.63 7.51
CA ILE A 276 -15.29 13.82 7.18
C ILE A 276 -16.20 14.79 6.39
N PRO A 277 -16.75 15.86 7.01
CA PRO A 277 -17.79 16.67 6.36
C PRO A 277 -17.35 17.38 5.10
N PHE A 278 -16.17 17.99 5.12
CA PHE A 278 -15.68 18.80 4.00
C PHE A 278 -15.35 17.97 2.77
N LEU A 279 -14.95 16.72 2.96
CA LEU A 279 -14.64 15.78 1.89
C LEU A 279 -15.84 14.87 1.55
N ASP A 280 -16.90 14.91 2.37
CA ASP A 280 -18.07 14.02 2.33
C ASP A 280 -17.63 12.55 2.25
N VAL A 281 -16.86 12.12 3.25
CA VAL A 281 -16.36 10.73 3.33
C VAL A 281 -16.98 10.03 4.53
N PRO A 282 -17.95 9.13 4.33
CA PRO A 282 -18.50 8.30 5.39
C PRO A 282 -17.61 7.08 5.65
N PHE A 283 -17.34 6.81 6.93
CA PHE A 283 -16.73 5.56 7.36
C PHE A 283 -17.84 4.53 7.54
N ASN A 284 -18.33 4.06 6.40
CA ASN A 284 -19.52 3.24 6.20
C ASN A 284 -19.35 1.76 6.57
N GLY A 285 -18.27 1.41 7.29
CA GLY A 285 -18.10 0.10 7.90
C GLY A 285 -17.40 -0.92 7.02
N ALA A 286 -17.54 -2.20 7.36
CA ALA A 286 -16.86 -3.30 6.69
C ALA A 286 -17.70 -3.89 5.55
N THR A 287 -17.04 -4.35 4.49
CA THR A 287 -17.65 -5.20 3.48
C THR A 287 -18.22 -6.44 4.17
N PRO A 288 -19.53 -6.72 4.02
CA PRO A 288 -20.22 -7.66 4.88
C PRO A 288 -19.63 -9.07 4.69
N PRO A 289 -19.01 -9.65 5.74
CA PRO A 289 -18.33 -10.93 5.61
C PRO A 289 -19.32 -12.07 5.33
N ASN A 290 -20.57 -11.96 5.78
CA ASN A 290 -21.60 -12.99 5.58
C ASN A 290 -22.49 -12.70 4.35
N SER A 291 -21.98 -11.96 3.38
CA SER A 291 -22.65 -11.78 2.09
C SER A 291 -22.95 -13.14 1.45
N PRO A 292 -24.16 -13.35 0.89
CA PRO A 292 -24.45 -14.56 0.13
C PRO A 292 -23.68 -14.60 -1.19
N TYR A 293 -23.20 -13.45 -1.68
CA TYR A 293 -22.48 -13.33 -2.95
C TYR A 293 -21.00 -13.70 -2.79
N ALA A 294 -20.51 -14.56 -3.69
CA ALA A 294 -19.09 -14.91 -3.72
C ALA A 294 -18.23 -13.65 -3.92
N THR A 295 -17.29 -13.41 -3.01
CA THR A 295 -16.47 -12.19 -2.99
C THR A 295 -15.01 -12.56 -2.77
N THR A 296 -14.09 -11.97 -3.53
CA THR A 296 -12.64 -12.11 -3.31
C THR A 296 -12.03 -10.74 -3.07
N ILE A 297 -11.28 -10.60 -1.98
CA ILE A 297 -10.63 -9.34 -1.59
C ILE A 297 -9.11 -9.53 -1.56
N TYR A 298 -8.38 -8.72 -2.32
CA TYR A 298 -6.93 -8.61 -2.22
C TYR A 298 -6.53 -7.27 -1.57
N THR A 299 -5.71 -7.36 -0.54
CA THR A 299 -5.20 -6.22 0.20
C THR A 299 -3.67 -6.27 0.19
N ALA A 300 -3.01 -5.17 -0.13
CA ALA A 300 -1.57 -5.05 -0.03
C ALA A 300 -1.18 -4.63 1.39
N GLN A 301 -0.14 -5.26 1.92
CA GLN A 301 0.37 -4.96 3.24
C GLN A 301 0.87 -3.51 3.27
N TYR A 302 0.54 -2.80 4.35
CA TYR A 302 0.85 -1.38 4.54
C TYR A 302 0.15 -0.39 3.60
N ASP A 303 -0.78 -0.84 2.76
CA ASP A 303 -1.64 0.07 2.01
C ASP A 303 -2.41 0.98 2.99
N GLY A 304 -2.18 2.29 2.94
CA GLY A 304 -2.80 3.24 3.87
C GLY A 304 -4.33 3.33 3.80
N ILE A 305 -4.94 2.81 2.73
CA ILE A 305 -6.38 2.82 2.52
C ILE A 305 -6.98 1.45 2.84
N ALA A 306 -6.35 0.36 2.39
CA ALA A 306 -6.89 -0.99 2.53
C ALA A 306 -6.33 -1.77 3.73
N ASN A 307 -5.20 -1.33 4.27
CA ASN A 307 -4.49 -1.92 5.40
C ASN A 307 -3.94 -0.84 6.35
N ALA A 308 -4.85 0.00 6.85
CA ALA A 308 -4.61 0.97 7.89
C ALA A 308 -4.23 0.28 9.23
N PRO A 309 -3.29 0.83 10.02
CA PRO A 309 -2.89 0.30 11.31
C PRO A 309 -4.07 0.10 12.25
N ARG A 310 -3.99 -0.92 13.10
CA ARG A 310 -4.97 -1.16 14.16
C ARG A 310 -4.74 -0.22 15.34
N TYR A 311 -3.50 0.18 15.59
CA TYR A 311 -3.12 0.99 16.75
C TYR A 311 -2.53 2.33 16.28
N PRO A 312 -3.35 3.39 16.13
CA PRO A 312 -2.93 4.70 15.61
C PRO A 312 -2.09 5.54 16.61
N LEU A 313 -1.66 4.93 17.72
CA LEU A 313 -0.61 5.47 18.57
C LEU A 313 0.76 4.86 18.22
N ASN A 314 0.86 4.01 17.20
CA ASN A 314 2.13 3.63 16.63
C ASN A 314 2.43 4.52 15.42
N ILE A 315 3.10 5.63 15.70
CA ILE A 315 3.37 6.68 14.70
C ILE A 315 4.22 6.16 13.54
N LEU A 316 5.11 5.20 13.77
CA LEU A 316 5.88 4.60 12.67
C LEU A 316 4.97 3.80 11.74
N SER A 317 4.00 3.06 12.28
CA SER A 317 2.97 2.38 11.49
C SER A 317 2.12 3.37 10.71
N ASP A 318 1.72 4.47 11.34
CA ASP A 318 0.86 5.48 10.70
C ASP A 318 1.59 6.21 9.57
N ILE A 319 2.86 6.60 9.77
CA ILE A 319 3.68 7.18 8.70
C ILE A 319 3.90 6.14 7.61
N ASN A 320 4.21 4.89 7.95
CA ASN A 320 4.41 3.84 6.96
C ASN A 320 3.13 3.59 6.13
N ALA A 321 1.95 3.58 6.75
CA ALA A 321 0.67 3.47 6.07
C ALA A 321 0.38 4.69 5.17
N PHE A 322 0.66 5.90 5.65
CA PHE A 322 0.57 7.12 4.84
C PHE A 322 1.48 7.05 3.60
N MET A 323 2.72 6.59 3.78
CA MET A 323 3.63 6.36 2.65
C MET A 323 3.12 5.23 1.75
N GLY A 324 2.47 4.21 2.32
CA GLY A 324 1.80 3.15 1.58
C GLY A 324 0.70 3.64 0.66
N TYR A 325 0.03 4.75 0.95
CA TYR A 325 -0.88 5.36 -0.03
C TYR A 325 -0.14 5.77 -1.32
N PHE A 326 1.05 6.37 -1.22
CA PHE A 326 1.81 6.82 -2.38
C PHE A 326 2.52 5.68 -3.11
N TYR A 327 3.12 4.76 -2.35
CA TYR A 327 4.03 3.75 -2.89
C TYR A 327 3.41 2.36 -3.08
N VAL A 328 2.28 2.06 -2.42
CA VAL A 328 1.64 0.74 -2.46
C VAL A 328 0.25 0.80 -3.07
N HIS A 329 -0.60 1.74 -2.67
CA HIS A 329 -2.02 1.74 -3.04
C HIS A 329 -2.26 1.78 -4.55
N ASN A 330 -1.37 2.42 -5.31
CA ASN A 330 -1.48 2.56 -6.77
C ASN A 330 -0.90 1.38 -7.58
N THR A 331 -0.30 0.38 -6.92
CA THR A 331 0.48 -0.67 -7.61
C THR A 331 -0.33 -1.91 -7.98
N TYR A 332 -1.52 -2.13 -7.42
CA TYR A 332 -2.31 -3.34 -7.67
C TYR A 332 -2.51 -3.67 -9.16
N PRO A 333 -2.80 -2.71 -10.07
CA PRO A 333 -2.93 -3.02 -11.49
C PRO A 333 -1.59 -3.42 -12.13
N THR A 334 -0.46 -2.98 -11.58
CA THR A 334 0.89 -3.20 -12.11
C THR A 334 1.58 -4.44 -11.56
N LEU A 335 1.17 -4.98 -10.40
CA LEU A 335 1.71 -6.23 -9.82
C LEU A 335 1.77 -7.38 -10.83
N SER A 336 2.83 -8.16 -10.82
CA SER A 336 3.00 -9.33 -11.69
C SER A 336 1.96 -10.42 -11.39
N ALA A 337 1.73 -11.30 -12.37
CA ALA A 337 0.86 -12.46 -12.16
C ALA A 337 1.40 -13.40 -11.06
N SER A 338 2.73 -13.49 -10.91
CA SER A 338 3.38 -14.25 -9.83
C SER A 338 3.12 -13.65 -8.46
N GLU A 339 3.18 -12.32 -8.31
CA GLU A 339 2.88 -11.67 -7.02
C GLU A 339 1.43 -11.94 -6.59
N ILE A 340 0.49 -11.91 -7.54
CA ILE A 340 -0.93 -12.18 -7.25
C ILE A 340 -1.16 -13.66 -6.96
N ALA A 341 -0.50 -14.57 -7.69
CA ALA A 341 -0.57 -16.01 -7.42
C ALA A 341 0.03 -16.39 -6.06
N ASN A 342 1.00 -15.60 -5.58
CA ASN A 342 1.64 -15.77 -4.27
C ASN A 342 0.96 -14.98 -3.15
N ALA A 343 -0.21 -14.37 -3.40
CA ALA A 343 -0.96 -13.68 -2.37
C ALA A 343 -1.32 -14.67 -1.23
N VAL A 344 -1.08 -14.26 0.01
CA VAL A 344 -1.23 -15.12 1.18
C VAL A 344 -2.71 -15.19 1.57
N PRO A 345 -3.35 -16.37 1.58
CA PRO A 345 -4.71 -16.49 2.06
C PRO A 345 -4.78 -16.18 3.56
N LEU A 346 -5.69 -15.30 3.94
CA LEU A 346 -5.88 -14.90 5.34
C LEU A 346 -6.90 -15.82 6.02
N PRO A 347 -6.67 -16.19 7.30
CA PRO A 347 -7.57 -17.05 8.05
C PRO A 347 -8.88 -16.33 8.38
N THR A 348 -9.96 -17.09 8.39
CA THR A 348 -11.29 -16.65 8.83
C THR A 348 -11.68 -17.29 10.15
N SER A 349 -12.66 -16.71 10.83
CA SER A 349 -13.07 -17.15 12.18
C SER A 349 -13.62 -18.58 12.17
N PRO A 350 -13.44 -19.36 13.25
CA PRO A 350 -13.95 -20.72 13.34
C PRO A 350 -15.46 -20.76 13.09
N GLY A 351 -15.90 -21.62 12.17
CA GLY A 351 -17.31 -21.75 11.78
C GLY A 351 -17.80 -20.67 10.81
N TYR A 352 -16.92 -19.83 10.25
CA TYR A 352 -17.28 -18.89 9.20
C TYR A 352 -17.89 -19.61 8.00
N ALA A 353 -19.11 -19.21 7.65
CA ALA A 353 -19.92 -19.78 6.56
C ALA A 353 -20.21 -18.76 5.44
N GLY A 354 -19.55 -17.59 5.47
CA GLY A 354 -19.68 -16.59 4.42
C GLY A 354 -18.90 -16.96 3.16
N ASN A 355 -19.20 -16.26 2.07
CA ASN A 355 -18.64 -16.55 0.74
C ASN A 355 -17.50 -15.59 0.35
N THR A 356 -16.83 -14.96 1.33
CA THR A 356 -15.74 -14.03 1.09
C THR A 356 -14.38 -14.66 1.35
N GLN A 357 -13.49 -14.57 0.37
CA GLN A 357 -12.09 -14.94 0.48
C GLN A 357 -11.21 -13.71 0.62
N TYR A 358 -10.19 -13.79 1.47
CA TYR A 358 -9.30 -12.69 1.81
C TYR A 358 -7.86 -13.07 1.53
N TYR A 359 -7.14 -12.22 0.80
CA TYR A 359 -5.75 -12.43 0.42
C TYR A 359 -4.91 -11.19 0.75
N MET A 360 -3.71 -11.43 1.28
CA MET A 360 -2.71 -10.39 1.54
C MET A 360 -1.58 -10.47 0.51
N LEU A 361 -1.35 -9.38 -0.20
CA LEU A 361 -0.16 -9.17 -1.03
C LEU A 361 0.92 -8.59 -0.11
N LEU A 362 1.93 -9.40 0.23
CA LEU A 362 2.99 -8.98 1.14
C LEU A 362 3.90 -7.93 0.48
N THR A 363 4.30 -6.93 1.26
CA THR A 363 5.08 -5.79 0.76
C THR A 363 6.53 -5.92 1.25
N GLN A 364 7.44 -6.27 0.32
CA GLN A 364 8.84 -6.57 0.62
C GLN A 364 9.63 -5.35 1.10
N ASP A 365 9.32 -4.16 0.62
CA ASP A 365 9.98 -2.93 1.04
C ASP A 365 9.03 -2.04 1.82
N LEU A 366 9.46 -1.61 3.01
CA LEU A 366 8.63 -0.73 3.82
C LEU A 366 8.39 0.59 3.08
N PRO A 367 7.13 1.01 2.88
CA PRO A 367 6.84 2.30 2.25
C PRO A 367 7.52 3.48 2.97
N LEU A 368 7.70 3.39 4.30
CA LEU A 368 8.40 4.39 5.10
C LEU A 368 9.83 4.67 4.61
N VAL A 369 10.55 3.68 4.10
CA VAL A 369 11.94 3.82 3.65
C VAL A 369 12.07 3.98 2.14
N GLN A 370 10.95 3.95 1.40
CA GLN A 370 10.97 4.05 -0.05
C GLN A 370 11.62 5.36 -0.56
N PRO A 371 11.41 6.55 0.05
CA PRO A 371 12.12 7.76 -0.39
C PRO A 371 13.66 7.65 -0.30
N ILE A 372 14.17 6.85 0.63
CA ILE A 372 15.60 6.56 0.72
C ILE A 372 16.01 5.66 -0.43
N ARG A 373 15.23 4.60 -0.72
CA ARG A 373 15.47 3.68 -1.85
C ARG A 373 15.46 4.37 -3.20
N ASP A 374 14.65 5.42 -3.34
CA ASP A 374 14.54 6.20 -4.57
C ASP A 374 15.84 6.97 -4.91
N ILE A 375 16.80 7.09 -3.97
CA ILE A 375 18.14 7.64 -4.22
C ILE A 375 18.96 6.62 -5.03
N PRO A 376 19.33 6.90 -6.30
CA PRO A 376 19.99 5.92 -7.15
C PRO A 376 21.32 5.42 -6.56
N TYR A 377 21.56 4.10 -6.63
CA TYR A 377 22.76 3.37 -6.21
C TYR A 377 23.10 3.39 -4.71
N ALA A 378 22.87 4.51 -4.02
CA ALA A 378 23.15 4.63 -2.58
C ALA A 378 21.94 4.29 -1.73
N GLY A 379 20.73 4.55 -2.24
CA GLY A 379 19.48 4.43 -1.51
C GLY A 379 19.14 3.02 -1.06
N PRO A 380 19.07 2.04 -1.98
CA PRO A 380 18.72 0.67 -1.63
C PRO A 380 19.57 0.04 -0.52
N PRO A 381 20.92 0.06 -0.57
CA PRO A 381 21.73 -0.53 0.51
C PRO A 381 21.62 0.24 1.83
N ILE A 382 21.37 1.55 1.78
CA ILE A 382 21.10 2.34 3.00
C ILE A 382 19.76 1.93 3.62
N ALA A 383 18.71 1.84 2.82
CA ALA A 383 17.38 1.47 3.31
C ALA A 383 17.37 0.04 3.87
N ASP A 384 18.14 -0.88 3.26
CA ASP A 384 18.32 -2.25 3.75
C ASP A 384 19.01 -2.34 5.11
N LEU A 385 19.82 -1.35 5.46
CA LEU A 385 20.49 -1.28 6.76
C LEU A 385 19.50 -1.00 7.92
N PHE A 386 18.35 -0.39 7.62
CA PHE A 386 17.37 0.05 8.63
C PHE A 386 16.03 -0.66 8.52
N GLN A 387 15.65 -1.11 7.33
CA GLN A 387 14.36 -1.73 7.05
C GLN A 387 14.03 -2.89 7.99
N PRO A 388 14.94 -3.83 8.31
CA PRO A 388 14.59 -4.96 9.17
C PRO A 388 14.13 -4.54 10.56
N GLN A 389 14.82 -3.59 11.20
CA GLN A 389 14.46 -3.09 12.53
C GLN A 389 13.21 -2.21 12.46
N LEU A 390 13.12 -1.35 11.45
CA LEU A 390 11.94 -0.52 11.22
C LEU A 390 10.70 -1.37 10.98
N ARG A 391 10.81 -2.53 10.31
CA ARG A 391 9.66 -3.43 10.11
C ARG A 391 9.12 -3.95 11.41
N VAL A 392 9.98 -4.35 12.34
CA VAL A 392 9.53 -4.77 13.68
C VAL A 392 8.74 -3.65 14.36
N LEU A 393 9.22 -2.41 14.28
CA LEU A 393 8.57 -1.27 14.92
C LEU A 393 7.26 -0.86 14.23
N VAL A 394 7.22 -0.92 12.90
CA VAL A 394 6.03 -0.67 12.08
C VAL A 394 4.97 -1.74 12.31
N ASP A 395 5.35 -3.02 12.38
CA ASP A 395 4.40 -4.13 12.54
C ASP A 395 3.73 -4.13 13.93
N LEU A 396 4.31 -3.46 14.93
CA LEU A 396 3.68 -3.30 16.25
C LEU A 396 2.33 -2.56 16.20
N GLY A 397 2.10 -1.72 15.20
CA GLY A 397 0.81 -1.04 14.99
C GLY A 397 -0.25 -1.90 14.29
N TYR A 398 0.10 -3.12 13.89
CA TYR A 398 -0.78 -4.07 13.21
C TYR A 398 -1.14 -5.25 14.13
N GLY A 399 -2.21 -5.96 13.75
CA GLY A 399 -2.61 -7.23 14.38
C GLY A 399 -2.07 -8.44 13.61
N ASP A 400 -1.75 -9.50 14.32
CA ASP A 400 -1.32 -10.78 13.73
C ASP A 400 -2.52 -11.56 13.17
N TYR A 401 -2.45 -11.99 11.90
CA TYR A 401 -3.44 -12.89 11.31
C TYR A 401 -3.25 -14.34 11.77
N GLY A 402 -4.34 -15.02 12.12
CA GLY A 402 -4.36 -16.33 12.76
C GLY A 402 -5.06 -16.24 14.10
N PRO A 403 -4.47 -15.49 15.08
CA PRO A 403 -5.22 -15.04 16.25
C PRO A 403 -6.33 -14.05 15.88
N ASN A 404 -6.05 -13.11 14.96
CA ASN A 404 -7.07 -12.27 14.32
C ASN A 404 -7.54 -12.91 13.01
N TYR A 405 -8.81 -12.68 12.67
CA TYR A 405 -9.46 -13.23 11.49
C TYR A 405 -9.88 -12.12 10.52
N ALA A 406 -9.63 -12.32 9.23
CA ALA A 406 -9.84 -11.29 8.21
C ALA A 406 -11.33 -10.93 7.98
N ASN A 407 -12.25 -11.83 8.33
CA ASN A 407 -13.68 -11.63 8.20
C ASN A 407 -14.33 -10.91 9.39
N VAL A 408 -13.59 -10.65 10.47
CA VAL A 408 -14.11 -9.97 11.66
C VAL A 408 -13.80 -8.48 11.54
N ALA A 409 -14.85 -7.65 11.57
CA ALA A 409 -14.71 -6.20 11.52
C ALA A 409 -13.89 -5.72 12.73
N THR A 410 -12.73 -5.14 12.46
CA THR A 410 -11.75 -4.80 13.50
C THR A 410 -11.53 -3.29 13.53
N PRO A 411 -12.23 -2.54 14.39
CA PRO A 411 -11.96 -1.12 14.55
C PRO A 411 -10.59 -0.83 15.19
N ALA A 412 -10.16 0.43 15.14
CA ALA A 412 -8.93 0.88 15.79
C ALA A 412 -8.97 0.61 17.30
N GLY A 413 -7.86 0.10 17.82
CA GLY A 413 -7.59 -0.02 19.26
C GLY A 413 -6.61 1.07 19.71
N LEU A 414 -6.70 1.50 20.97
CA LEU A 414 -5.83 2.57 21.45
C LEU A 414 -4.36 2.10 21.63
N PHE A 415 -4.18 0.88 22.14
CA PHE A 415 -2.86 0.34 22.47
C PHE A 415 -2.71 -1.10 21.99
N SER A 416 -1.53 -1.41 21.48
CA SER A 416 -1.04 -2.78 21.42
C SER A 416 -0.36 -3.15 22.74
N ILE A 417 -0.22 -4.45 23.00
CA ILE A 417 0.62 -4.95 24.09
C ILE A 417 1.79 -5.70 23.45
N PRO A 418 2.95 -5.04 23.27
CA PRO A 418 4.11 -5.68 22.66
C PRO A 418 4.55 -6.92 23.44
N ASN A 419 4.90 -7.98 22.71
CA ASN A 419 5.56 -9.16 23.24
C ASN A 419 7.08 -8.89 23.28
N PRO A 420 7.67 -8.58 24.45
CA PRO A 420 9.05 -8.12 24.53
C PRO A 420 10.05 -9.19 24.09
N PHE A 421 9.69 -10.48 24.17
CA PHE A 421 10.55 -11.58 23.73
C PHE A 421 10.63 -11.64 22.20
N ALA A 422 9.49 -11.57 21.52
CA ALA A 422 9.45 -11.56 20.06
C ALA A 422 10.07 -10.28 19.50
N VAL A 423 9.69 -9.12 20.04
CA VAL A 423 10.23 -7.82 19.63
C VAL A 423 11.75 -7.78 19.82
N GLY A 424 12.24 -8.15 21.01
CA GLY A 424 13.67 -8.17 21.29
C GLY A 424 14.44 -9.13 20.39
N TYR A 425 13.90 -10.34 20.15
CA TYR A 425 14.47 -11.31 19.24
C TYR A 425 14.57 -10.78 17.80
N TYR A 426 13.48 -10.21 17.27
CA TYR A 426 13.46 -9.74 15.88
C TYR A 426 14.23 -8.43 15.67
N LEU A 427 14.32 -7.53 16.65
CA LEU A 427 15.23 -6.39 16.58
C LEU A 427 16.70 -6.81 16.54
N ALA A 428 17.06 -7.85 17.32
CA ALA A 428 18.40 -8.43 17.29
C ALA A 428 18.67 -9.13 15.95
N LEU A 429 17.73 -9.96 15.47
CA LEU A 429 17.85 -10.65 14.20
C LEU A 429 17.91 -9.66 13.03
N GLY A 430 17.08 -8.63 13.03
CA GLY A 430 17.12 -7.55 12.04
C GLY A 430 18.46 -6.85 12.01
N SER A 431 19.05 -6.55 13.18
CA SER A 431 20.39 -5.97 13.29
C SER A 431 21.51 -6.86 12.75
N LEU A 432 21.31 -8.19 12.73
CA LEU A 432 22.25 -9.13 12.11
C LEU A 432 22.02 -9.27 10.60
N GLN A 433 20.76 -9.23 10.16
CA GLN A 433 20.38 -9.32 8.75
C GLN A 433 20.74 -8.05 7.97
N ALA A 434 20.63 -6.87 8.57
CA ALA A 434 20.68 -5.61 7.86
C ALA A 434 22.05 -5.31 7.19
N PRO A 435 23.21 -5.48 7.85
CA PRO A 435 24.50 -5.29 7.18
C PRO A 435 24.74 -6.30 6.06
N TYR A 436 24.25 -7.53 6.24
CA TYR A 436 24.37 -8.58 5.22
C TYR A 436 23.51 -8.24 3.99
N ALA A 437 22.27 -7.83 4.20
CA ALA A 437 21.38 -7.44 3.13
C ALA A 437 21.88 -6.21 2.36
N ALA A 438 22.34 -5.17 3.08
CA ALA A 438 22.96 -4.01 2.45
C ALA A 438 24.18 -4.37 1.60
N ALA A 439 25.02 -5.31 2.07
CA ALA A 439 26.13 -5.83 1.28
C ALA A 439 25.63 -6.61 0.05
N VAL A 440 24.55 -7.39 0.20
CA VAL A 440 23.94 -8.14 -0.91
C VAL A 440 23.44 -7.19 -1.99
N GLU A 441 22.74 -6.13 -1.60
CA GLU A 441 22.20 -5.11 -2.51
C GLU A 441 23.30 -4.42 -3.32
N ILE A 442 24.42 -4.02 -2.69
CA ILE A 442 25.60 -3.51 -3.40
C ILE A 442 26.09 -4.54 -4.43
N GLY A 443 26.14 -5.82 -4.05
CA GLY A 443 26.52 -6.91 -4.95
C GLY A 443 25.56 -7.10 -6.11
N VAL A 444 24.25 -6.97 -5.89
CA VAL A 444 23.21 -7.06 -6.92
C VAL A 444 23.33 -5.90 -7.91
N GLU A 445 23.43 -4.66 -7.43
CA GLU A 445 23.58 -3.48 -8.29
C GLU A 445 24.88 -3.53 -9.11
N ALA A 446 25.95 -4.08 -8.55
CA ALA A 446 27.22 -4.27 -9.24
C ALA A 446 27.26 -5.53 -10.14
N GLY A 447 26.19 -6.36 -10.15
CA GLY A 447 26.08 -7.58 -10.95
C GLY A 447 26.95 -8.75 -10.46
N PHE A 448 27.42 -8.70 -9.21
CA PHE A 448 28.22 -9.76 -8.58
C PHE A 448 27.38 -10.87 -7.96
N TRP A 449 26.22 -10.53 -7.38
CA TRP A 449 25.32 -11.45 -6.70
C TRP A 449 23.89 -11.30 -7.22
N GLY A 450 23.06 -12.33 -7.04
CA GLY A 450 21.63 -12.28 -7.31
C GLY A 450 20.79 -12.10 -6.04
N PRO A 451 19.48 -11.82 -6.18
CA PRO A 451 18.58 -11.61 -5.04
C PRO A 451 18.37 -12.88 -4.18
N GLU A 452 18.75 -14.07 -4.66
CA GLU A 452 18.66 -15.32 -3.91
C GLU A 452 19.53 -15.34 -2.64
N TRP A 453 20.50 -14.43 -2.52
CA TRP A 453 21.39 -14.29 -1.37
C TRP A 453 20.81 -13.43 -0.24
N PHE A 454 19.67 -12.77 -0.45
CA PHE A 454 19.02 -12.02 0.62
C PHE A 454 18.56 -12.92 1.78
N PRO A 455 18.50 -12.40 3.02
CA PRO A 455 17.93 -13.15 4.14
C PRO A 455 16.53 -13.66 3.81
N GLN A 456 16.19 -14.86 4.25
CA GLN A 456 14.91 -15.50 3.89
C GLN A 456 13.90 -15.56 5.04
N ALA A 457 14.09 -14.74 6.06
CA ALA A 457 13.28 -14.76 7.28
C ALA A 457 12.89 -13.36 7.73
N TYR A 458 11.80 -13.27 8.47
CA TYR A 458 11.42 -12.05 9.19
C TYR A 458 12.55 -11.60 10.14
N PRO A 459 12.83 -10.29 10.28
CA PRO A 459 12.08 -9.17 9.69
C PRO A 459 12.50 -8.74 8.28
N TRP A 460 13.49 -9.38 7.66
CA TRP A 460 13.83 -9.07 6.27
C TRP A 460 12.71 -9.39 5.27
N ILE A 461 12.12 -10.59 5.34
CA ILE A 461 10.93 -10.95 4.57
C ILE A 461 9.68 -10.58 5.39
N PRO A 462 8.64 -9.95 4.78
CA PRO A 462 7.41 -9.59 5.48
C PRO A 462 6.63 -10.81 5.98
N SER A 463 5.80 -10.61 7.01
CA SER A 463 4.95 -11.65 7.59
C SER A 463 3.56 -11.11 7.88
N ILE A 464 2.53 -11.95 7.76
CA ILE A 464 1.17 -11.65 8.23
C ILE A 464 0.99 -11.92 9.73
N ASN A 465 1.95 -12.59 10.37
CA ASN A 465 1.89 -13.01 11.76
C ASN A 465 3.31 -13.09 12.35
N PRO A 466 3.99 -11.95 12.56
CA PRO A 466 5.27 -11.92 13.25
C PRO A 466 5.17 -12.18 14.77
N GLY A 467 3.98 -12.16 15.37
CA GLY A 467 3.80 -12.48 16.80
C GLY A 467 4.35 -11.40 17.74
N LEU A 468 4.42 -10.16 17.26
CA LEU A 468 5.01 -9.03 17.99
C LEU A 468 4.12 -8.50 19.11
N ASN A 469 2.84 -8.84 19.11
CA ASN A 469 1.88 -8.40 20.10
C ASN A 469 1.28 -9.61 20.83
N PHE A 470 1.04 -9.48 22.13
CA PHE A 470 0.19 -10.45 22.82
C PHE A 470 -1.24 -10.34 22.29
N TYR A 471 -1.83 -11.48 21.96
CA TYR A 471 -3.23 -11.52 21.53
C TYR A 471 -4.15 -11.29 22.73
N ILE A 472 -4.87 -10.17 22.70
CA ILE A 472 -5.86 -9.78 23.71
C ILE A 472 -7.30 -9.85 23.19
N GLY A 473 -7.51 -10.53 22.06
CA GLY A 473 -8.79 -10.58 21.37
C GLY A 473 -8.88 -9.66 20.15
N GLN A 474 -9.96 -9.85 19.40
CA GLN A 474 -10.32 -9.06 18.22
C GLN A 474 -11.71 -8.44 18.45
N PRO A 475 -11.82 -7.43 19.33
CA PRO A 475 -13.11 -6.84 19.66
C PRO A 475 -13.67 -6.05 18.47
N GLU A 476 -14.94 -6.27 18.15
CA GLU A 476 -15.67 -5.51 17.13
C GLU A 476 -16.09 -4.10 17.61
N VAL A 477 -15.92 -3.82 18.91
CA VAL A 477 -16.20 -2.52 19.54
C VAL A 477 -15.02 -2.12 20.43
N THR A 478 -14.51 -0.91 20.24
CA THR A 478 -13.41 -0.32 21.01
C THR A 478 -13.80 1.07 21.50
N LEU A 479 -13.01 1.65 22.42
CA LEU A 479 -13.19 3.04 22.83
C LEU A 479 -13.15 4.00 21.64
N LEU A 480 -12.21 3.79 20.72
CA LEU A 480 -12.08 4.62 19.52
C LEU A 480 -13.26 4.44 18.57
N SER A 481 -13.82 3.24 18.44
CA SER A 481 -15.00 3.02 17.57
C SER A 481 -16.27 3.68 18.12
N LEU A 482 -16.44 3.68 19.45
CA LEU A 482 -17.53 4.39 20.12
C LEU A 482 -17.38 5.91 19.97
N ALA A 483 -16.17 6.43 20.18
CA ALA A 483 -15.87 7.83 19.99
C ALA A 483 -16.06 8.27 18.54
N SER A 484 -15.60 7.47 17.57
CA SER A 484 -15.72 7.77 16.15
C SER A 484 -17.17 7.80 15.68
N GLY A 485 -18.00 6.85 16.14
CA GLY A 485 -19.44 6.85 15.82
C GLY A 485 -20.20 8.01 16.47
N GLY A 486 -19.87 8.35 17.73
CA GLY A 486 -20.47 9.50 18.42
C GLY A 486 -20.12 10.83 17.77
N LEU A 487 -18.83 11.04 17.45
CA LEU A 487 -18.36 12.22 16.72
C LEU A 487 -18.93 12.28 15.31
N GLY A 488 -18.94 11.15 14.59
CA GLY A 488 -19.49 11.06 13.24
C GLY A 488 -20.95 11.47 13.17
N SER A 489 -21.77 11.08 14.16
CA SER A 489 -23.18 11.51 14.26
C SER A 489 -23.32 13.03 14.37
N LEU A 490 -22.40 13.71 15.06
CA LEU A 490 -22.36 15.17 15.14
C LEU A 490 -21.85 15.80 13.84
N LEU A 491 -20.80 15.21 13.25
CA LEU A 491 -20.17 15.70 12.03
C LEU A 491 -21.12 15.60 10.82
N GLN A 492 -22.00 14.59 10.78
CA GLN A 492 -23.04 14.46 9.74
C GLN A 492 -24.06 15.61 9.74
N LEU A 493 -24.17 16.38 10.83
CA LEU A 493 -25.01 17.59 10.86
C LEU A 493 -24.42 18.73 10.02
N ILE A 494 -23.13 18.67 9.70
CA ILE A 494 -22.47 19.64 8.82
C ILE A 494 -22.75 19.20 7.37
N PRO A 495 -23.50 19.99 6.59
CA PRO A 495 -23.83 19.62 5.23
C PRO A 495 -22.57 19.52 4.37
N PRO A 496 -22.49 18.56 3.43
CA PRO A 496 -21.39 18.48 2.49
C PRO A 496 -21.36 19.74 1.60
N PRO A 497 -20.20 20.09 1.04
CA PRO A 497 -20.11 21.21 0.11
C PRO A 497 -21.01 20.96 -1.12
N VAL A 498 -21.81 21.98 -1.46
CA VAL A 498 -22.65 21.98 -2.66
C VAL A 498 -21.98 22.90 -3.67
N PHE A 499 -21.53 22.34 -4.79
CA PHE A 499 -20.98 23.11 -5.89
C PHE A 499 -22.08 23.43 -6.90
N PRO A 500 -22.16 24.69 -7.38
CA PRO A 500 -23.15 25.13 -8.36
C PRO A 500 -22.95 24.53 -9.75
#